data_AF-A0A3N5HCE0-F1
#
_entry.id   AF-A0A3N5HCE0-F1
#
_cell.length_a   1.000
_cell.length_b   1.000
_cell.length_c   1.000
_cell.angle_alpha   90.00
_cell.angle_beta   90.00
_cell.angle_gamma   90.00
#
_symmetry.space_group_name_H-M   'P 1'
#
loop_
_entity.id
_entity.type
_entity.pdbx_description
1 polymer ?
#
loop_
_entity_poly.entity_id
_entity_poly.type
_entity_poly.pdbx_seq_one_letter_code
_entity_poly.pdbx_strand_id
1 'polypeptide(L)'
;MNAPFPSSQTAAVMSLDPLHAFLQNLSIEITGKQIEKLPLLRQRLVPGTKVFIALIDPADVAVQLESARQLKDAGFQAIPHVPARFVRDAEDLKSRIAALAGAGVTEMLVLGGGAPQP
;
A
#
# COMPACT_ATOMS: atom_id res chain seq x y z
N MET A 1 22.98 1.80 -59.81
CA MET A 1 22.18 0.90 -58.94
C MET A 1 22.14 1.54 -57.58
N ASN A 2 20.98 2.11 -57.19
CA ASN A 2 20.80 2.70 -55.87
C ASN A 2 20.02 1.68 -55.03
N ALA A 3 20.64 1.16 -53.97
CA ALA A 3 19.92 0.33 -52.99
C ALA A 3 19.03 1.23 -52.12
N PRO A 4 17.77 0.83 -51.84
CA PRO A 4 16.92 1.60 -50.94
C PRO A 4 17.38 1.39 -49.48
N PHE A 5 17.33 2.46 -48.69
CA PHE A 5 17.48 2.37 -47.24
C PHE A 5 16.29 1.63 -46.62
N PRO A 6 16.48 0.78 -45.59
CA PRO A 6 15.37 0.08 -44.95
C PRO A 6 14.51 1.08 -44.17
N SER A 7 13.20 1.05 -44.41
CA SER A 7 12.20 1.80 -43.67
C SER A 7 12.24 1.38 -42.20
N SER A 8 12.59 2.30 -41.31
CA SER A 8 12.48 2.07 -39.87
C SER A 8 10.99 1.93 -39.52
N GLN A 9 10.52 0.70 -39.32
CA GLN A 9 9.24 0.48 -38.65
C GLN A 9 9.41 0.91 -37.20
N THR A 10 9.07 2.16 -36.91
CA THR A 10 8.82 2.60 -35.54
C THR A 10 7.60 1.82 -35.08
N ALA A 11 7.83 0.81 -34.23
CA ALA A 11 6.75 0.15 -33.50
C ALA A 11 5.90 1.26 -32.85
N ALA A 12 4.61 1.29 -33.18
CA ALA A 12 3.68 2.23 -32.58
C ALA A 12 3.66 1.95 -31.08
N VAL A 13 4.41 2.73 -30.31
CA VAL A 13 4.22 2.82 -28.88
C VAL A 13 2.82 3.39 -28.72
N MET A 14 1.85 2.54 -28.37
CA MET A 14 0.53 3.02 -27.98
C MET A 14 0.76 4.02 -26.85
N SER A 15 0.60 5.31 -27.13
CA SER A 15 0.64 6.33 -26.09
C SER A 15 -0.51 5.99 -25.15
N LEU A 16 -0.19 5.54 -23.94
CA LEU A 16 -1.17 5.46 -22.88
C LEU A 16 -1.87 6.82 -22.80
N ASP A 17 -3.20 6.80 -22.69
CA ASP A 17 -3.98 7.99 -22.32
C ASP A 17 -3.22 8.71 -21.19
N PRO A 18 -2.86 9.99 -21.34
CA PRO A 18 -2.10 10.72 -20.32
C PRO A 18 -2.71 10.61 -18.92
N LEU A 19 -4.04 10.52 -18.82
CA LEU A 19 -4.73 10.29 -17.54
C LEU A 19 -4.44 8.90 -16.97
N HIS A 20 -4.49 7.87 -17.81
CA HIS A 20 -4.12 6.51 -17.39
C HIS A 20 -2.66 6.48 -16.92
N ALA A 21 -1.74 7.05 -17.70
CA ALA A 21 -0.33 7.10 -17.32
C ALA A 21 -0.12 7.81 -15.97
N PHE A 22 -0.82 8.92 -15.73
CA PHE A 22 -0.78 9.65 -14.46
C PHE A 22 -1.25 8.81 -13.26
N LEU A 23 -2.25 7.93 -13.46
CA LEU A 23 -2.86 7.13 -12.40
C LEU A 23 -2.19 5.77 -12.15
N GLN A 24 -1.16 5.38 -12.94
CA GLN A 24 -0.52 4.04 -12.89
C GLN A 24 -0.06 3.60 -11.48
N ASN A 25 0.37 4.54 -10.63
CA ASN A 25 0.87 4.26 -9.28
C ASN A 25 0.03 4.90 -8.19
N LEU A 26 -1.27 5.09 -8.44
CA LEU A 26 -2.16 5.61 -7.41
C LEU A 26 -2.09 4.73 -6.15
N SER A 27 -2.11 5.37 -5.00
CA SER A 27 -2.27 4.74 -3.70
C SER A 27 -3.36 5.46 -2.91
N ILE A 28 -3.92 4.78 -1.92
CA ILE A 28 -4.93 5.35 -1.04
C ILE A 28 -4.58 5.09 0.41
N GLU A 29 -5.21 5.83 1.32
CA GLU A 29 -5.07 5.63 2.76
C GLU A 29 -6.45 5.40 3.39
N ILE A 30 -6.51 4.49 4.36
CA ILE A 30 -7.65 4.22 5.21
C ILE A 30 -7.20 4.13 6.68
N THR A 31 -8.14 4.18 7.62
CA THR A 31 -7.91 3.64 8.96
C THR A 31 -8.37 2.17 9.02
N GLY A 32 -7.92 1.42 10.03
CA GLY A 32 -8.39 0.03 10.19
C GLY A 32 -9.92 -0.09 10.35
N LYS A 33 -10.57 0.94 10.92
CA LYS A 33 -12.03 1.02 11.07
C LYS A 33 -12.80 1.28 9.77
N GLN A 34 -12.10 1.38 8.64
CA GLN A 34 -12.69 1.59 7.32
C GLN A 34 -12.55 0.34 6.42
N ILE A 35 -12.05 -0.78 6.97
CA ILE A 35 -11.87 -2.03 6.21
C ILE A 35 -13.19 -2.60 5.68
N GLU A 36 -14.33 -2.24 6.27
CA GLU A 36 -15.67 -2.58 5.75
C GLU A 36 -15.91 -2.04 4.33
N LYS A 37 -15.11 -1.06 3.87
CA LYS A 37 -15.14 -0.54 2.49
C LYS A 37 -14.37 -1.41 1.49
N LEU A 38 -13.75 -2.52 1.92
CA LEU A 38 -13.01 -3.43 1.05
C LEU A 38 -13.79 -3.87 -0.22
N PRO A 39 -15.11 -4.16 -0.18
CA PRO A 39 -15.86 -4.46 -1.39
C PRO A 39 -15.83 -3.33 -2.44
N LEU A 40 -15.90 -2.08 -1.99
CA LEU A 40 -15.81 -0.91 -2.87
C LEU A 40 -14.39 -0.76 -3.44
N LEU A 41 -13.35 -1.00 -2.64
CA LEU A 41 -11.96 -0.95 -3.11
C LEU A 41 -11.75 -1.97 -4.23
N ARG A 42 -12.22 -3.22 -4.06
CA ARG A 42 -12.13 -4.28 -5.09
C ARG A 42 -12.86 -3.92 -6.37
N GLN A 43 -13.94 -3.16 -6.29
CA GLN A 43 -14.70 -2.72 -7.46
C GLN A 43 -14.00 -1.58 -8.22
N ARG A 44 -13.24 -0.73 -7.52
CA ARG A 44 -12.75 0.56 -8.06
C ARG A 44 -11.26 0.58 -8.34
N LEU A 45 -10.49 -0.28 -7.68
CA LEU A 45 -9.04 -0.26 -7.72
C LEU A 45 -8.51 -1.54 -8.37
N VAL A 46 -7.34 -1.42 -8.97
CA VAL A 46 -6.66 -2.56 -9.58
C VAL A 46 -5.99 -3.41 -8.49
N PRO A 47 -5.89 -4.75 -8.68
CA PRO A 47 -5.06 -5.59 -7.83
C PRO A 47 -3.62 -5.04 -7.74
N GLY A 48 -3.01 -5.17 -6.57
CA GLY A 48 -1.68 -4.64 -6.29
C GLY A 48 -1.64 -3.16 -5.89
N THR A 49 -2.75 -2.42 -5.95
CA THR A 49 -2.79 -1.04 -5.44
C THR A 49 -2.31 -0.98 -3.99
N LYS A 50 -1.45 -0.01 -3.69
CA LYS A 50 -0.95 0.26 -2.34
C LYS A 50 -2.05 0.91 -1.50
N VAL A 51 -2.34 0.30 -0.34
CA VAL A 51 -3.33 0.79 0.62
C VAL A 51 -2.63 1.01 1.95
N PHE A 52 -2.47 2.28 2.31
CA PHE A 52 -1.92 2.70 3.59
C PHE A 52 -2.96 2.53 4.69
N ILE A 53 -2.54 2.03 5.86
CA ILE A 53 -3.43 1.83 7.01
C ILE A 53 -2.95 2.69 8.16
N ALA A 54 -3.58 3.85 8.35
CA ALA A 54 -3.29 4.76 9.43
C ALA A 54 -3.67 4.16 10.79
N LEU A 55 -2.77 4.34 11.76
CA LEU A 55 -2.99 4.02 13.16
C LEU A 55 -3.05 5.32 13.95
N ILE A 56 -4.27 5.68 14.37
CA ILE A 56 -4.53 6.94 15.09
C ILE A 56 -4.51 6.71 16.60
N ASP A 57 -5.05 5.58 17.05
CA ASP A 57 -5.12 5.17 18.45
C ASP A 57 -4.29 3.90 18.65
N PRO A 58 -3.38 3.82 19.65
CA PRO A 58 -2.63 2.60 19.93
C PRO A 58 -3.53 1.40 20.26
N ALA A 59 -4.76 1.60 20.74
CA ALA A 59 -5.72 0.52 20.97
C ALA A 59 -6.15 -0.18 19.66
N ASP A 60 -6.02 0.48 18.51
CA ASP A 60 -6.45 -0.06 17.20
C ASP A 60 -5.37 -0.93 16.53
N VAL A 61 -4.26 -1.28 17.21
CA VAL A 61 -3.18 -2.13 16.64
C VAL A 61 -3.73 -3.45 16.09
N ALA A 62 -4.61 -4.12 16.84
CA ALA A 62 -5.19 -5.39 16.42
C ALA A 62 -6.11 -5.21 15.19
N VAL A 63 -6.87 -4.12 15.15
CA VAL A 63 -7.75 -3.77 14.01
C VAL A 63 -6.90 -3.48 12.76
N GLN A 64 -5.78 -2.77 12.91
CA GLN A 64 -4.85 -2.51 11.81
C GLN A 64 -4.25 -3.81 11.25
N LEU A 65 -3.83 -4.73 12.12
CA LEU A 65 -3.27 -6.02 11.72
C LEU A 65 -4.29 -6.85 10.92
N GLU A 66 -5.52 -6.93 11.42
CA GLU A 66 -6.60 -7.65 10.75
C GLU A 66 -6.95 -7.01 9.39
N SER A 67 -6.96 -5.67 9.33
CA SER A 67 -7.16 -4.94 8.08
C SER A 67 -6.07 -5.23 7.05
N ALA A 68 -4.82 -5.33 7.48
CA ALA A 68 -3.70 -5.67 6.61
C ALA A 68 -3.85 -7.08 6.01
N ARG A 69 -4.29 -8.05 6.81
CA ARG A 69 -4.59 -9.41 6.35
C ARG A 69 -5.70 -9.41 5.29
N GLN A 70 -6.82 -8.75 5.57
CA GLN A 70 -7.95 -8.68 4.63
C GLN A 70 -7.58 -8.01 3.31
N LEU A 71 -6.80 -6.92 3.35
CA LEU A 71 -6.30 -6.26 2.15
C LEU A 71 -5.39 -7.19 1.35
N LYS A 72 -4.49 -7.91 2.02
CA LYS A 72 -3.60 -8.88 1.38
C LYS A 72 -4.37 -10.01 0.71
N ASP A 73 -5.34 -10.60 1.40
CA ASP A 73 -6.21 -11.66 0.88
C ASP A 73 -7.08 -11.18 -0.28
N ALA A 74 -7.41 -9.88 -0.32
CA ALA A 74 -8.11 -9.25 -1.43
C ALA A 74 -7.21 -8.86 -2.61
N GLY A 75 -5.90 -9.11 -2.53
CA GLY A 75 -4.95 -8.83 -3.61
C GLY A 75 -4.39 -7.41 -3.61
N PHE A 76 -4.55 -6.64 -2.54
CA PHE A 76 -3.93 -5.32 -2.37
C PHE A 76 -2.56 -5.41 -1.68
N GLN A 77 -1.76 -4.36 -1.82
CA GLN A 77 -0.53 -4.21 -1.04
C GLN A 77 -0.82 -3.36 0.19
N ALA A 78 -1.00 -3.99 1.35
CA ALA A 78 -1.17 -3.30 2.62
C ALA A 78 0.14 -2.64 3.10
N ILE A 79 0.08 -1.37 3.48
CA ILE A 79 1.20 -0.60 4.04
C ILE A 79 0.75 0.02 5.37
N PRO A 80 0.81 -0.73 6.49
CA PRO A 80 0.41 -0.23 7.79
C PRO A 80 1.39 0.83 8.30
N HIS A 81 0.86 1.85 8.97
CA HIS A 81 1.66 2.83 9.69
C HIS A 81 2.18 2.22 11.00
N VAL A 82 3.43 2.53 11.33
CA VAL A 82 4.08 2.18 12.60
C VAL A 82 4.56 3.48 13.26
N PRO A 83 3.71 4.09 14.11
CA PRO A 83 4.09 5.28 14.85
C PRO A 83 5.08 4.95 15.96
N ALA A 84 6.28 5.53 15.93
CA ALA A 84 7.34 5.28 16.90
C ALA A 84 6.92 5.62 18.34
N ARG A 85 6.12 6.68 18.54
CA ARG A 85 5.58 7.05 19.85
C ARG A 85 4.48 6.12 20.39
N PHE A 86 4.08 5.09 19.64
CA PHE A 86 3.20 4.03 20.15
C PHE A 86 3.96 2.73 20.42
N VAL A 87 5.28 2.71 20.18
CA VAL A 87 6.14 1.56 20.43
C VAL A 87 6.73 1.70 21.81
N ARG A 88 6.39 0.78 22.71
CA ARG A 88 6.80 0.83 24.13
C ARG A 88 8.29 0.55 24.31
N ASP A 89 8.79 -0.47 23.61
CA ASP A 89 10.17 -0.93 23.68
C ASP A 89 10.56 -1.76 22.44
N ALA A 90 11.79 -2.29 22.44
CA ALA A 90 12.32 -3.08 21.33
C ALA A 90 11.61 -4.43 21.15
N GLU A 91 11.06 -5.02 22.22
CA GLU A 91 10.32 -6.28 22.14
C GLU A 91 8.94 -6.05 21.52
N ASP A 92 8.27 -4.97 21.93
CA ASP A 92 7.01 -4.49 21.36
C ASP A 92 7.15 -4.26 19.84
N LEU A 93 8.22 -3.58 19.41
CA LEU A 93 8.52 -3.38 18.00
C LEU A 93 8.70 -4.71 17.25
N LYS A 94 9.51 -5.63 17.79
CA LYS A 94 9.77 -6.94 17.18
C LYS A 94 8.49 -7.74 17.03
N SER A 95 7.67 -7.79 18.08
CA SER A 95 6.37 -8.46 18.08
C SER A 95 5.44 -7.88 17.04
N ARG A 96 5.37 -6.55 16.94
CA ARG A 96 4.55 -5.85 15.95
C ARG A 96 4.99 -6.13 14.52
N ILE A 97 6.29 -6.06 14.23
CA ILE A 97 6.85 -6.36 12.91
C ILE A 97 6.58 -7.82 12.54
N ALA A 98 6.82 -8.76 13.46
CA ALA A 98 6.58 -10.17 13.23
C ALA A 98 5.10 -10.47 12.93
N ALA A 99 4.18 -9.85 13.67
CA ALA A 99 2.75 -10.02 13.44
C ALA A 99 2.32 -9.50 12.06
N LEU A 100 2.77 -8.29 11.68
CA LEU A 100 2.48 -7.70 10.37
C LEU A 100 3.10 -8.52 9.23
N ALA A 101 4.35 -8.96 9.36
CA ALA A 101 4.99 -9.85 8.40
C ALA A 101 4.24 -11.18 8.26
N GLY A 102 3.76 -11.74 9.38
CA GLY A 102 2.90 -12.93 9.41
C GLY A 102 1.52 -12.71 8.75
N ALA A 103 1.05 -11.47 8.65
CA ALA A 103 -0.13 -11.08 7.88
C ALA A 103 0.17 -10.81 6.39
N GLY A 104 1.40 -11.09 5.93
CA GLY A 104 1.81 -10.91 4.54
C GLY A 104 2.19 -9.48 4.15
N VAL A 105 2.39 -8.60 5.14
CA VAL A 105 2.90 -7.24 4.92
C VAL A 105 4.39 -7.30 4.56
N THR A 106 4.76 -6.56 3.52
CA THR A 106 6.14 -6.48 3.01
C THR A 106 6.72 -5.07 3.04
N GLU A 107 5.89 -4.06 3.30
CA GLU A 107 6.26 -2.64 3.36
C GLU A 107 5.45 -1.98 4.49
N MET A 108 6.08 -1.11 5.27
CA MET A 108 5.44 -0.38 6.37
C MET A 108 5.84 1.09 6.32
N LEU A 109 4.93 1.99 6.70
CA LEU A 109 5.29 3.40 6.86
C LEU A 109 5.67 3.66 8.32
N VAL A 110 6.96 3.83 8.58
CA VAL A 110 7.47 4.16 9.92
C VAL A 110 7.55 5.67 10.07
N LEU A 111 6.94 6.22 11.12
CA LEU A 111 6.83 7.66 11.36
C LEU A 111 6.79 7.99 12.85
N GLY A 112 6.98 9.26 13.22
CA GLY A 112 7.02 9.64 14.64
C GLY A 112 5.68 9.45 15.39
N GLY A 113 4.54 9.69 14.74
CA GLY A 113 3.21 9.62 15.36
C GLY A 113 2.79 10.94 16.00
N GLY A 114 1.48 11.17 16.16
CA GLY A 114 0.94 12.43 16.70
C GLY A 114 0.90 12.53 18.22
N ALA A 115 1.29 11.48 18.95
CA ALA A 115 1.28 11.49 20.41
C ALA A 115 2.25 12.55 20.98
N PRO A 116 1.92 13.18 22.11
CA PRO A 116 2.78 14.20 22.72
C PRO A 116 4.07 13.60 23.32
N GLN A 117 4.05 12.33 23.69
CA GLN A 117 5.18 11.60 24.28
C GLN A 117 5.25 10.17 23.69
N PRO A 118 6.44 9.54 23.68
CA PRO A 118 6.58 8.09 23.48
C PRO A 118 5.95 7.27 24.61
#